data_AF-A0A931D1E3-F1
#
_entry.id   AF-A0A931D1E3-F1
#
_cell.length_a   1.000
_cell.length_b   1.000
_cell.length_c   1.000
_cell.angle_alpha   90.00
_cell.angle_beta   90.00
_cell.angle_gamma   90.00
#
_symmetry.space_group_name_H-M   'P 1'
#
loop_
_entity.id
_entity.type
_entity.pdbx_description
1 polymer ?
#
loop_
_entity_poly.entity_id
_entity_poly.type
_entity_poly.pdbx_seq_one_letter_code
_entity_poly.pdbx_strand_id
1 'polypeptide(L)'
;MSDTMDFGAPAAFGMHHFYVEIPAGPRDAVRIYEDFGFHGDEHRRETVECRLILARELWTRIRDDARRDFNARLKKKKMGTGTWKTGTVKLDRFLGRELCVLGWAAEHASPDECLIITQKWLALR
;
A
#
# COMPACT_ATOMS: atom_id res chain seq x y z
N MET A 1 7.93 9.31 -20.59
CA MET A 1 7.77 8.51 -19.35
C MET A 1 6.40 8.86 -18.80
N SER A 2 5.58 7.86 -18.47
CA SER A 2 4.28 8.10 -17.83
C SER A 2 4.51 8.79 -16.49
N ASP A 3 3.77 9.86 -16.23
CA ASP A 3 3.84 10.60 -14.98
C ASP A 3 3.32 9.74 -13.81
N THR A 4 4.04 9.76 -12.69
CA THR A 4 3.74 8.93 -11.53
C THR A 4 3.89 9.68 -10.22
N MET A 5 3.09 9.32 -9.22
CA MET A 5 3.08 9.95 -7.90
C MET A 5 3.28 8.95 -6.76
N ASP A 6 3.71 9.46 -5.61
CA ASP A 6 3.96 8.69 -4.37
C ASP A 6 4.77 7.40 -4.65
N PHE A 7 4.19 6.22 -4.43
CA PHE A 7 4.84 4.94 -4.70
C PHE A 7 4.56 4.45 -6.13
N GLY A 8 4.90 5.29 -7.11
CA GLY A 8 4.82 4.95 -8.54
C GLY A 8 3.41 4.79 -9.10
N ALA A 9 2.38 5.32 -8.42
CA ALA A 9 1.01 5.28 -8.91
C ALA A 9 0.87 6.11 -10.19
N PRO A 10 0.09 5.67 -11.19
CA PRO A 10 -0.15 6.45 -12.40
C PRO A 10 -0.88 7.77 -12.08
N ALA A 11 -0.40 8.88 -12.63
CA ALA A 11 -1.03 10.20 -12.50
C ALA A 11 -2.33 10.35 -13.32
N ALA A 12 -2.47 9.55 -14.39
CA ALA A 12 -3.63 9.60 -15.26
C ALA A 12 -4.91 9.16 -14.54
N PHE A 13 -5.99 9.90 -14.79
CA PHE A 13 -7.31 9.63 -14.23
C PHE A 13 -7.87 8.29 -14.72
N GLY A 14 -8.58 7.58 -13.84
CA GLY A 14 -9.22 6.30 -14.17
C GLY A 14 -8.28 5.10 -14.30
N MET A 15 -7.02 5.25 -13.88
CA MET A 15 -6.06 4.15 -13.88
C MET A 15 -6.15 3.30 -12.61
N HIS A 16 -5.99 1.98 -12.79
CA HIS A 16 -5.93 1.03 -11.68
C HIS A 16 -4.75 1.33 -10.76
N HIS A 17 -5.05 1.55 -9.48
CA HIS A 17 -4.05 1.81 -8.46
C HIS A 17 -4.54 1.35 -7.09
N PHE A 18 -3.65 1.38 -6.11
CA PHE A 18 -4.01 1.25 -4.71
C PHE A 18 -3.79 2.58 -4.01
N TYR A 19 -4.45 2.77 -2.88
CA TYR A 19 -4.13 3.86 -1.98
C TYR A 19 -4.30 3.45 -0.52
N VAL A 20 -3.51 4.10 0.32
CA VAL A 20 -3.56 3.95 1.78
C VAL A 20 -4.11 5.24 2.37
N GLU A 21 -5.13 5.13 3.19
CA GLU A 21 -5.65 6.23 4.01
C GLU A 21 -5.06 6.15 5.40
N ILE A 22 -4.22 7.13 5.71
CA ILE A 22 -3.55 7.26 7.00
C ILE A 22 -4.27 8.36 7.78
N PRO A 23 -5.13 8.03 8.75
CA PRO A 23 -5.86 9.03 9.51
C PRO A 23 -4.93 9.88 10.37
N ALA A 24 -5.36 11.09 10.74
CA ALA A 24 -4.61 11.98 11.61
C ALA A 24 -4.57 11.48 13.07
N GLY A 25 -5.60 10.74 13.50
CA GLY A 25 -5.66 10.20 14.85
C GLY A 25 -4.55 9.17 15.11
N PRO A 26 -3.85 9.26 16.25
CA PRO A 26 -2.71 8.41 16.57
C PRO A 26 -3.08 6.97 16.93
N ARG A 27 -4.37 6.64 17.01
CA ARG A 27 -4.89 5.28 17.26
C ARG A 27 -5.83 4.76 16.18
N ASP A 28 -6.23 5.64 15.26
CA ASP A 28 -7.18 5.30 14.21
C ASP A 28 -6.55 4.31 13.23
N ALA A 29 -7.35 3.33 12.82
CA ALA A 29 -6.94 2.28 11.90
C ALA A 29 -6.61 2.84 10.51
N VAL A 30 -5.57 2.28 9.90
CA VAL A 30 -5.15 2.58 8.52
C VAL A 30 -5.95 1.72 7.57
N ARG A 31 -6.43 2.30 6.48
CA ARG A 31 -7.23 1.57 5.48
C ARG A 31 -6.46 1.48 4.18
N ILE A 32 -6.52 0.33 3.53
CA ILE A 32 -5.92 0.10 2.22
C ILE A 32 -7.04 -0.21 1.24
N TYR A 33 -7.06 0.53 0.14
CA TYR A 33 -8.06 0.43 -0.90
C TYR A 33 -7.41 0.06 -2.23
N GLU A 34 -8.16 -0.69 -3.02
CA GLU A 34 -7.89 -0.92 -4.44
C GLU A 34 -8.93 -0.16 -5.25
N ASP A 35 -8.48 0.73 -6.14
CA ASP A 35 -9.32 1.42 -7.11
C ASP A 35 -9.01 0.84 -8.49
N PHE A 36 -9.92 0.02 -9.01
CA PHE A 36 -9.78 -0.66 -10.30
C PHE A 36 -9.80 0.30 -11.50
N GLY A 37 -10.18 1.56 -11.29
CA GLY A 37 -10.32 2.54 -12.37
C GLY A 37 -11.33 2.11 -13.43
N PHE A 38 -11.14 2.57 -14.66
CA PHE A 38 -12.03 2.25 -15.80
C PHE A 38 -11.82 0.86 -16.38
N HIS A 39 -10.78 0.16 -15.94
CA HIS A 39 -10.54 -1.25 -16.31
C HIS A 39 -11.20 -2.23 -15.32
N GLY A 40 -11.95 -1.73 -14.33
CA GLY A 40 -12.82 -2.56 -13.51
C GLY A 40 -13.92 -3.21 -14.35
N ASP A 41 -14.56 -4.23 -13.78
CA ASP A 41 -15.75 -4.84 -14.37
C ASP A 41 -16.80 -3.76 -14.62
N GLU A 42 -17.18 -3.51 -15.89
CA GLU A 42 -18.17 -2.50 -16.28
C GLU A 42 -19.55 -2.76 -15.61
N HIS A 43 -19.78 -3.97 -15.09
CA HIS A 43 -20.98 -4.32 -14.34
C HIS A 43 -20.87 -4.02 -12.83
N ARG A 44 -19.69 -3.70 -12.28
CA ARG A 44 -19.54 -3.26 -10.88
C ARG A 44 -19.95 -1.79 -10.75
N ARG A 45 -20.93 -1.53 -9.88
CA ARG A 45 -21.29 -0.16 -9.44
C ARG A 45 -20.17 0.52 -8.64
N GLU A 46 -19.36 -0.26 -7.91
CA GLU A 46 -18.25 0.23 -7.09
C GLU A 46 -16.90 -0.23 -7.66
N THR A 47 -16.10 0.72 -8.14
CA THR A 47 -14.74 0.50 -8.66
C THR A 47 -13.68 0.52 -7.56
N VAL A 48 -14.06 0.86 -6.32
CA VAL A 48 -13.17 0.97 -5.18
C VAL A 48 -13.54 -0.08 -4.15
N GLU A 49 -12.55 -0.78 -3.62
CA GLU A 49 -12.74 -1.81 -2.61
C GLU A 49 -11.79 -1.63 -1.43
N CYS A 50 -12.31 -1.64 -0.20
CA CYS A 50 -11.50 -1.65 1.00
C CYS A 50 -10.92 -3.07 1.20
N ARG A 51 -9.63 -3.24 0.91
CA ARG A 51 -8.94 -4.53 0.99
C ARG A 51 -8.46 -4.88 2.39
N LEU A 52 -8.17 -3.87 3.20
CA LEU A 52 -7.65 -4.06 4.55
C LEU A 52 -7.97 -2.87 5.46
N ILE A 53 -8.34 -3.17 6.70
CA ILE A 53 -8.38 -2.22 7.81
C ILE A 53 -7.39 -2.72 8.85
N LEU A 54 -6.26 -2.03 9.01
CA LEU A 54 -5.17 -2.45 9.88
C LEU A 54 -5.07 -1.54 11.11
N ALA A 55 -4.99 -2.15 12.30
CA ALA A 55 -4.75 -1.41 13.53
C ALA A 55 -3.48 -0.56 13.42
N ARG A 56 -3.51 0.65 14.00
CA ARG A 56 -2.40 1.61 13.90
C ARG A 56 -1.07 1.03 14.34
N GLU A 57 -1.08 0.26 15.42
CA GLU A 57 0.12 -0.35 15.99
C GLU A 57 0.78 -1.31 15.00
N LEU A 58 -0.01 -2.21 14.42
CA LEU A 58 0.46 -3.19 13.44
C LEU A 58 0.97 -2.50 12.16
N TRP A 59 0.24 -1.50 11.65
CA TRP A 59 0.70 -0.67 10.55
C TRP A 59 2.08 -0.05 10.82
N THR A 60 2.27 0.47 12.04
CA THR A 60 3.54 1.11 12.44
C THR A 60 4.71 0.13 12.41
N ARG A 61 4.47 -1.16 12.67
CA ARG A 61 5.50 -2.21 12.61
C ARG A 61 5.93 -2.55 11.19
N ILE A 62 5.01 -2.53 10.23
CA ILE A 62 5.29 -3.00 8.85
C ILE A 62 5.65 -1.87 7.87
N ARG A 63 5.18 -0.64 8.11
CA ARG A 63 5.21 0.44 7.11
C ARG A 63 6.62 0.81 6.66
N ASP A 64 7.58 0.87 7.57
CA ASP A 64 8.89 1.42 7.26
C ASP A 64 9.74 0.47 6.42
N ASP A 65 9.62 -0.83 6.67
CA ASP A 65 10.18 -1.87 5.81
C ASP A 65 9.55 -1.87 4.42
N ALA A 66 8.22 -1.84 4.34
CA ALA A 66 7.52 -1.74 3.05
C ALA A 66 7.97 -0.50 2.25
N ARG A 67 8.09 0.66 2.90
CA ARG A 67 8.60 1.89 2.27
C ARG A 67 10.01 1.74 1.73
N ARG A 68 10.94 1.23 2.56
CA ARG A 68 12.36 1.08 2.16
C ARG A 68 12.47 0.20 0.94
N ASP A 69 11.78 -0.92 0.98
CA ASP A 69 11.76 -1.93 -0.07
C ASP A 69 11.14 -1.40 -1.37
N PHE A 70 9.95 -0.78 -1.30
CA PHE A 70 9.29 -0.18 -2.47
C PHE A 70 10.15 0.92 -3.08
N ASN A 71 10.75 1.79 -2.27
CA ASN A 71 11.62 2.85 -2.76
C ASN A 71 12.91 2.32 -3.40
N ALA A 72 13.48 1.23 -2.90
CA ALA A 72 14.63 0.60 -3.55
C ALA A 72 14.26 0.11 -4.97
N ARG A 73 13.06 -0.45 -5.14
CA ARG A 73 12.55 -0.91 -6.45
C ARG A 73 12.23 0.25 -7.39
N LEU A 74 11.60 1.31 -6.89
CA LEU A 74 11.31 2.51 -7.67
C LEU A 74 12.60 3.16 -8.18
N LYS A 75 13.63 3.29 -7.32
CA LYS A 75 14.96 3.79 -7.70
C LYS A 75 15.61 2.93 -8.79
N LYS A 76 15.55 1.60 -8.68
CA LYS A 76 16.07 0.68 -9.71
C LYS A 76 15.38 0.89 -11.06
N LYS A 77 14.11 1.28 -11.06
CA LYS A 77 13.32 1.64 -12.25
C LYS A 77 13.47 3.11 -12.68
N LYS A 78 14.33 3.90 -12.02
CA LYS A 78 14.50 5.36 -12.23
C LYS A 78 13.20 6.15 -12.05
N MET A 79 12.35 5.71 -11.13
CA MET A 79 11.08 6.37 -10.77
C MET A 79 11.23 7.17 -9.47
N GLY A 80 10.32 8.13 -9.25
CA GLY A 80 10.20 8.85 -7.99
C GLY A 80 9.89 7.93 -6.81
N THR A 81 10.40 8.27 -5.64
CA THR A 81 10.15 7.53 -4.39
C THR A 81 8.95 8.08 -3.62
N GLY A 82 8.28 7.20 -2.86
CA GLY A 82 7.16 7.57 -2.00
C GLY A 82 7.54 7.70 -0.52
N THR A 83 6.64 8.29 0.26
CA THR A 83 6.69 8.30 1.73
C THR A 83 5.29 8.19 2.32
N TRP A 84 5.18 7.63 3.52
CA TRP A 84 3.93 7.63 4.27
C TRP A 84 3.70 9.00 4.90
N LYS A 85 2.51 9.55 4.69
CA LYS A 85 2.04 10.82 5.24
C LYS A 85 0.57 10.70 5.60
N THR A 86 0.09 11.51 6.54
CA THR A 86 -1.34 11.62 6.85
C THR A 86 -2.13 11.96 5.58
N GLY A 87 -3.33 11.39 5.46
CA GLY A 87 -4.17 11.48 4.27
C GLY A 87 -3.97 10.30 3.33
N THR A 88 -4.21 10.53 2.05
CA THR A 88 -4.15 9.51 1.00
C THR A 88 -2.75 9.42 0.41
N VAL A 89 -2.21 8.20 0.35
CA VAL A 89 -0.94 7.90 -0.31
C VAL A 89 -1.16 6.83 -1.37
N LYS A 90 -0.81 7.12 -2.63
CA LYS A 90 -1.09 6.23 -3.75
C LYS A 90 0.07 5.29 -4.07
N LEU A 91 -0.25 4.11 -4.59
CA LEU A 91 0.70 3.07 -4.99
C LEU A 91 0.36 2.52 -6.38
N ASP A 92 1.41 2.16 -7.13
CA ASP A 92 1.27 1.25 -8.27
C ASP A 92 0.54 -0.04 -7.85
N ARG A 93 -0.25 -0.60 -8.77
CA ARG A 93 -1.10 -1.76 -8.51
C ARG A 93 -0.35 -2.99 -7.98
N PHE A 94 0.89 -3.21 -8.39
CA PHE A 94 1.67 -4.35 -7.91
C PHE A 94 2.18 -4.09 -6.50
N LEU A 95 2.68 -2.88 -6.21
CA LEU A 95 3.12 -2.50 -4.88
C LEU A 95 1.95 -2.52 -3.88
N GLY A 96 0.78 -2.04 -4.28
CA GLY A 96 -0.45 -2.08 -3.49
C GLY A 96 -0.89 -3.50 -3.14
N ARG A 97 -0.85 -4.41 -4.11
CA ARG A 97 -1.15 -5.83 -3.89
C ARG A 97 -0.17 -6.49 -2.92
N GLU A 98 1.12 -6.22 -3.10
CA GLU A 98 2.16 -6.73 -2.18
C GLU A 98 1.98 -6.19 -0.76
N LEU A 99 1.57 -4.92 -0.61
CA LEU A 99 1.24 -4.32 0.68
C LEU A 99 0.03 -4.99 1.33
N CYS A 100 -0.99 -5.38 0.55
CA CYS A 100 -2.14 -6.12 1.09
C CYS A 100 -1.72 -7.49 1.62
N VAL A 101 -0.87 -8.23 0.90
CA VAL A 101 -0.36 -9.53 1.38
C VAL A 101 0.40 -9.38 2.69
N LEU A 102 1.26 -8.37 2.80
CA LEU A 102 1.96 -8.06 4.05
C LEU A 102 0.98 -7.69 5.17
N GLY A 103 -0.03 -6.89 4.86
CA GLY A 103 -1.05 -6.44 5.79
C GLY A 103 -1.98 -7.56 6.29
N TRP A 104 -2.45 -8.46 5.42
CA TRP A 104 -3.25 -9.63 5.79
C TRP A 104 -2.46 -10.60 6.67
N ALA A 105 -1.16 -10.76 6.43
CA ALA A 105 -0.32 -11.54 7.34
C ALA A 105 -0.21 -10.89 8.72
N ALA A 106 -0.16 -9.55 8.77
CA ALA A 106 0.00 -8.78 10.00
C ALA A 106 -1.31 -8.58 10.80
N GLU A 107 -2.49 -8.64 10.17
CA GLU A 107 -3.75 -8.18 10.78
C GLU A 107 -4.20 -8.97 12.03
N HIS A 108 -3.77 -10.22 12.13
CA HIS A 108 -4.03 -11.11 13.26
C HIS A 108 -2.78 -11.40 14.10
N ALA A 109 -1.67 -10.71 13.82
CA ALA A 109 -0.41 -10.90 14.50
C ALA A 109 -0.27 -9.96 15.70
N SER A 110 0.56 -10.37 16.66
CA SER A 110 1.11 -9.47 17.67
C SER A 110 2.14 -8.50 17.06
N PRO A 111 2.47 -7.39 17.75
CA PRO A 111 3.50 -6.47 17.30
C PRO A 111 4.89 -7.10 17.10
N ASP A 112 5.23 -8.13 17.89
CA ASP A 112 6.50 -8.84 17.78
C ASP A 112 6.49 -9.81 16.58
N GLU A 113 5.38 -10.48 16.34
CA GLU A 113 5.20 -11.33 15.15
C GLU A 113 5.24 -10.51 13.86
N CYS A 114 4.80 -9.25 13.87
CA CYS A 114 4.92 -8.35 12.71
C CYS A 114 6.37 -8.20 12.23
N LEU A 115 7.35 -8.22 13.15
CA LEU A 115 8.77 -8.15 12.77
C LEU A 115 9.19 -9.41 11.99
N ILE A 116 8.76 -10.58 12.45
CA ILE A 116 9.05 -11.86 11.80
C ILE A 116 8.37 -11.92 10.43
N ILE A 117 7.08 -11.55 10.36
CA ILE A 117 6.31 -11.50 9.12
C ILE A 117 7.01 -10.61 8.09
N THR A 118 7.45 -9.41 8.51
CA THR A 118 8.12 -8.46 7.63
C THR A 118 9.45 -9.00 7.10
N GLN A 119 10.27 -9.62 7.97
CA GLN A 119 11.52 -10.25 7.56
C GLN A 119 11.29 -11.39 6.56
N LYS A 120 10.29 -12.24 6.80
CA LYS A 120 9.94 -13.33 5.88
C LYS A 120 9.44 -12.79 4.56
N TRP A 121 8.55 -11.79 4.58
CA TRP A 121 8.03 -11.15 3.38
C TRP A 121 9.14 -10.52 2.53
N LEU A 122 10.12 -9.85 3.13
CA LEU A 122 11.29 -9.31 2.44
C LEU A 122 12.15 -10.40 1.77
N ALA A 123 12.18 -11.61 2.34
CA ALA A 123 12.95 -12.74 1.82
C ALA A 123 12.24 -13.54 0.71
N LEU A 124 10.95 -13.32 0.46
CA LEU A 124 10.16 -14.02 -0.56
C LEU A 124 10.43 -13.54 -2.01
N ARG A 125 11.55 -12.87 -2.23
CA ARG A 125 11.80 -12.09 -3.45
C ARG A 125 13.11 -12.41 -4.15
#